data_AF-A0A255TUN2-F1
#
_entry.id   AF-A0A255TUN2-F1
#
_cell.length_a   1.000
_cell.length_b   1.000
_cell.length_c   1.000
_cell.angle_alpha   90.00
_cell.angle_beta   90.00
_cell.angle_gamma   90.00
#
_symmetry.space_group_name_H-M   'P 1'
#
loop_
_entity.id
_entity.type
_entity.pdbx_description
1 polymer ?
#
loop_
_entity_poly.entity_id
_entity_poly.type
_entity_poly.pdbx_seq_one_letter_code
_entity_poly.pdbx_strand_id
1 'polypeptide(L)'
;MTHRLTAIVVGIVCSLSAWAQSADERAAACIGESRWFDLHDVYAADSAQMSPFIRQFARTMVNQMFNRPQQACDDILTLVRGYQQQMGGTNACSMLLLLADNYSRMGDNARAAATVRSLADQMEGKADSATVAQMRGKERLYSALSALRVNETDTASHTLPFTYTELGDTAQQLMVVGGSVNGRKAGLIFDTGAAYNVITPEMARRYRLRIIDADIQVSGTRLMGGKMAVADVLTIGSLTVRNVVFAVLDMTAGNERARRTAQQISLIIGQPLLQLFGSYTIDFASQQIHLTHQSHRSGAAPNLFFNKVPYVAVTRDSLRMAMALDTGAATSSLDNAYYKAFAADVAREGKWELAATMGVGGISYNSVFRMPAVALSIGDTPFTLHRVAVTALSPHNRLTQGYGRLGIDFMRQWSSVTVDNVNMTIHLQH
;
A
#
# COMPACT_ATOMS: atom_id res chain seq x y z
N MET A 1 77.27 -10.88 9.06
CA MET A 1 77.41 -9.77 8.10
C MET A 1 76.70 -10.19 6.81
N THR A 2 75.61 -9.49 6.48
CA THR A 2 75.25 -9.02 5.11
C THR A 2 75.51 -9.98 3.94
N HIS A 3 74.51 -10.59 3.30
CA HIS A 3 73.78 -10.12 2.08
C HIS A 3 73.30 -11.42 1.38
N ARG A 4 72.22 -11.57 0.60
CA ARG A 4 71.20 -10.72 -0.03
C ARG A 4 70.07 -11.69 -0.44
N LEU A 5 68.83 -11.37 -0.08
CA LEU A 5 67.63 -12.04 -0.62
C LEU A 5 67.35 -11.50 -2.04
N THR A 6 67.12 -12.42 -2.97
CA THR A 6 66.71 -12.14 -4.33
C THR A 6 65.25 -11.67 -4.35
N ALA A 7 65.01 -10.55 -5.02
CA ALA A 7 63.70 -10.00 -5.29
C ALA A 7 62.91 -10.86 -6.28
N ILE A 8 61.64 -11.13 -5.99
CA ILE A 8 60.61 -11.35 -7.00
C ILE A 8 59.65 -10.17 -6.91
N VAL A 9 59.50 -9.50 -8.05
CA VAL A 9 58.66 -8.34 -8.28
C VAL A 9 57.20 -8.71 -7.99
N VAL A 10 56.65 -8.22 -6.87
CA VAL A 10 55.20 -8.18 -6.64
C VAL A 10 54.68 -6.93 -7.34
N GLY A 11 54.36 -7.09 -8.62
CA GLY A 11 53.52 -6.17 -9.38
C GLY A 11 52.08 -6.66 -9.36
N ILE A 12 51.42 -6.67 -8.19
CA ILE A 12 49.96 -6.76 -8.15
C ILE A 12 49.47 -5.31 -8.23
N VAL A 13 49.22 -4.91 -9.47
CA VAL A 13 48.41 -3.74 -9.79
C VAL A 13 47.12 -3.84 -8.99
N CYS A 14 46.88 -2.82 -8.18
CA CYS A 14 45.61 -2.53 -7.55
C CYS A 14 44.55 -2.34 -8.64
N SER A 15 43.91 -3.43 -9.07
CA SER A 15 42.60 -3.36 -9.71
C SER A 15 41.55 -3.60 -8.64
N LEU A 16 40.86 -2.50 -8.32
CA LEU A 16 39.61 -2.43 -7.57
C LEU A 16 38.65 -3.53 -8.05
N SER A 17 38.66 -4.66 -7.37
CA SER A 17 37.52 -5.57 -7.37
C SER A 17 36.52 -4.95 -6.41
N ALA A 18 35.72 -4.01 -6.90
CA ALA A 18 34.33 -4.02 -6.49
C ALA A 18 33.82 -5.41 -6.90
N TRP A 19 33.72 -6.34 -5.94
CA TRP A 19 33.20 -7.66 -6.22
C TRP A 19 31.81 -7.45 -6.82
N ALA A 20 31.63 -7.81 -8.09
CA ALA A 20 30.33 -7.73 -8.73
C ALA A 20 29.41 -8.65 -7.93
N GLN A 21 28.49 -8.08 -7.14
CA GLN A 21 27.48 -8.85 -6.44
C GLN A 21 26.75 -9.73 -7.45
N SER A 22 26.59 -11.01 -7.15
CA SER A 22 25.89 -11.93 -8.05
C SER A 22 24.45 -11.45 -8.27
N ALA A 23 23.83 -11.85 -9.40
CA ALA A 23 22.41 -11.56 -9.63
C ALA A 23 21.52 -12.05 -8.48
N ASP A 24 21.92 -13.17 -7.85
CA ASP A 24 21.25 -13.72 -6.67
C ASP A 24 21.34 -12.80 -5.46
N GLU A 25 22.53 -12.30 -5.13
CA GLU A 25 22.74 -11.40 -3.99
C GLU A 25 21.97 -10.10 -4.14
N ARG A 26 21.99 -9.51 -5.35
CA ARG A 26 21.25 -8.27 -5.64
C ARG A 26 19.74 -8.48 -5.51
N ALA A 27 19.20 -9.57 -6.06
CA ALA A 27 17.77 -9.87 -5.95
C ALA A 27 17.37 -10.18 -4.50
N ALA A 28 18.16 -10.98 -3.78
CA ALA A 28 17.90 -11.33 -2.39
C ALA A 28 17.92 -10.08 -1.48
N ALA A 29 18.87 -9.17 -1.68
CA ALA A 29 18.92 -7.89 -0.97
C ALA A 29 17.68 -7.05 -1.26
N CYS A 30 17.25 -6.94 -2.53
CA CYS A 30 16.04 -6.19 -2.87
C CYS A 30 14.78 -6.80 -2.22
N ILE A 31 14.67 -8.13 -2.16
CA ILE A 31 13.57 -8.82 -1.47
C ILE A 31 13.61 -8.54 0.04
N GLY A 32 14.77 -8.72 0.68
CA GLY A 32 14.93 -8.54 2.12
C GLY A 32 14.68 -7.10 2.58
N GLU A 33 15.08 -6.13 1.77
CA GLU A 33 14.91 -4.69 2.06
C GLU A 33 13.60 -4.11 1.49
N SER A 34 12.76 -4.93 0.86
CA SER A 34 11.51 -4.49 0.21
C SER A 34 11.71 -3.41 -0.86
N ARG A 35 12.83 -3.45 -1.59
CA ARG A 35 13.18 -2.52 -2.67
C ARG A 35 12.55 -2.99 -3.99
N TRP A 36 11.24 -2.84 -4.11
CA TRP A 36 10.48 -3.48 -5.19
C TRP A 36 10.75 -2.93 -6.59
N PHE A 37 11.01 -1.64 -6.73
CA PHE A 37 11.44 -1.07 -8.01
C PHE A 37 12.80 -1.61 -8.43
N ASP A 38 13.75 -1.71 -7.49
CA ASP A 38 15.08 -2.27 -7.78
C ASP A 38 15.00 -3.76 -8.10
N LEU A 39 14.14 -4.51 -7.39
CA LEU A 39 13.89 -5.92 -7.70
C LEU A 39 13.34 -6.11 -9.12
N HIS A 40 12.41 -5.25 -9.54
CA HIS A 40 11.87 -5.27 -10.89
C HIS A 40 12.98 -5.09 -11.93
N ASP A 41 13.85 -4.10 -11.74
CA ASP A 41 14.93 -3.78 -12.67
C ASP A 41 15.99 -4.88 -12.71
N VAL A 42 16.41 -5.38 -11.54
CA VAL A 42 17.37 -6.50 -11.43
C VAL A 42 16.80 -7.77 -12.05
N TYR A 43 15.52 -8.08 -11.84
CA TYR A 43 14.89 -9.25 -12.45
C TYR A 43 14.81 -9.11 -13.98
N ALA A 44 14.46 -7.93 -14.49
CA ALA A 44 14.40 -7.68 -15.93
C ALA A 44 15.77 -7.81 -16.61
N ALA A 45 16.83 -7.30 -15.99
CA ALA A 45 18.18 -7.32 -16.55
C ALA A 45 18.87 -8.70 -16.40
N ASP A 46 18.74 -9.32 -15.23
CA ASP A 46 19.68 -10.37 -14.79
C ASP A 46 19.02 -11.70 -14.43
N SER A 47 17.71 -11.86 -14.63
CA SER A 47 16.99 -13.10 -14.24
C SER A 47 17.62 -14.37 -14.82
N ALA A 48 18.18 -14.33 -16.03
CA ALA A 48 18.84 -15.46 -16.66
C ALA A 48 20.10 -15.96 -15.90
N GLN A 49 20.73 -15.08 -15.11
CA GLN A 49 21.92 -15.38 -14.32
C GLN A 49 21.59 -15.82 -12.89
N MET A 50 20.34 -15.69 -12.46
CA MET A 50 19.91 -16.07 -11.11
C MET A 50 19.78 -17.60 -10.98
N SER A 51 20.06 -18.14 -9.80
CA SER A 51 19.74 -19.52 -9.47
C SER A 51 18.24 -19.79 -9.60
N PRO A 52 17.80 -21.04 -9.84
CA PRO A 52 16.39 -21.35 -10.04
C PRO A 52 15.48 -20.86 -8.90
N PHE A 53 15.94 -21.00 -7.65
CA PHE A 53 15.19 -20.55 -6.48
C PHE A 53 15.04 -19.04 -6.42
N ILE A 54 16.16 -18.29 -6.49
CA ILE A 54 16.11 -16.83 -6.42
C ILE A 54 15.33 -16.26 -7.59
N ARG A 55 15.49 -16.82 -8.79
CA ARG A 55 14.70 -16.45 -9.97
C ARG A 55 13.21 -16.63 -9.73
N GLN A 56 12.78 -17.78 -9.21
CA GLN A 56 11.37 -18.06 -8.92
C GLN A 56 10.84 -17.12 -7.82
N PHE A 57 11.60 -16.87 -6.76
CA PHE A 57 11.20 -15.98 -5.68
C PHE A 57 11.08 -14.53 -6.18
N ALA A 58 12.10 -14.03 -6.89
CA ALA A 58 12.07 -12.70 -7.49
C ALA A 58 10.88 -12.52 -8.44
N ARG A 59 10.63 -13.50 -9.34
CA ARG A 59 9.46 -13.47 -10.23
C ARG A 59 8.15 -13.39 -9.46
N THR A 60 8.01 -14.20 -8.41
CA THR A 60 6.82 -14.22 -7.53
C THR A 60 6.56 -12.84 -6.95
N MET A 61 7.60 -12.21 -6.38
CA MET A 61 7.47 -10.90 -5.75
C MET A 61 7.27 -9.77 -6.76
N VAL A 62 7.89 -9.83 -7.94
CA VAL A 62 7.63 -8.87 -9.03
C VAL A 62 6.16 -8.98 -9.47
N ASN A 63 5.66 -10.18 -9.75
CA ASN A 63 4.26 -10.36 -10.12
C ASN A 63 3.31 -9.90 -9.00
N GLN A 64 3.64 -10.16 -7.73
CA GLN A 64 2.84 -9.69 -6.60
C GLN A 64 2.79 -8.16 -6.51
N MET A 65 3.95 -7.51 -6.46
CA MET A 65 4.06 -6.07 -6.20
C MET A 65 3.62 -5.24 -7.40
N PHE A 66 3.74 -5.74 -8.63
CA PHE A 66 3.30 -5.05 -9.85
C PHE A 66 1.94 -5.54 -10.37
N ASN A 67 1.08 -5.92 -9.40
CA ASN A 67 -0.35 -6.18 -9.55
C ASN A 67 -0.70 -7.18 -10.66
N ARG A 68 -0.06 -8.35 -10.62
CA ARG A 68 -0.37 -9.53 -11.46
C ARG A 68 -0.86 -10.67 -10.58
N PRO A 69 -2.06 -10.55 -9.97
CA PRO A 69 -2.49 -11.45 -8.90
C PRO A 69 -2.62 -12.91 -9.34
N GLN A 70 -3.10 -13.16 -10.57
CA GLN A 70 -3.20 -14.53 -11.08
C GLN A 70 -1.80 -15.16 -11.27
N GLN A 71 -0.88 -14.46 -11.94
CA GLN A 71 0.50 -14.94 -12.11
C GLN A 71 1.22 -15.10 -10.77
N ALA A 72 0.98 -14.19 -9.82
CA ALA A 72 1.52 -14.29 -8.47
C ALA A 72 1.00 -15.54 -7.74
N CYS A 73 -0.28 -15.90 -7.88
CA CYS A 73 -0.82 -17.15 -7.33
C CYS A 73 -0.12 -18.39 -7.90
N ASP A 74 0.03 -18.45 -9.22
CA ASP A 74 0.67 -19.58 -9.90
C ASP A 74 2.16 -19.69 -9.51
N ASP A 75 2.83 -18.55 -9.36
CA ASP A 75 4.20 -18.45 -8.91
C ASP A 75 4.38 -18.85 -7.44
N ILE A 76 3.49 -18.43 -6.55
CA ILE A 76 3.52 -18.84 -5.14
C ILE A 76 3.37 -20.36 -5.02
N LEU A 77 2.43 -20.96 -5.75
CA LEU A 77 2.24 -22.41 -5.73
C LEU A 77 3.50 -23.15 -6.22
N THR A 78 4.13 -22.65 -7.27
CA THR A 78 5.39 -23.19 -7.80
C THR A 78 6.52 -23.06 -6.77
N LEU A 79 6.64 -21.88 -6.18
CA LEU A 79 7.67 -21.56 -5.20
C LEU A 79 7.56 -22.42 -3.94
N VAL A 80 6.35 -22.57 -3.38
CA VAL A 80 6.11 -23.39 -2.19
C VAL A 80 6.33 -24.87 -2.49
N ARG A 81 5.83 -25.41 -3.61
CA ARG A 81 6.00 -26.84 -3.94
C ARG A 81 7.44 -27.22 -4.23
N GLY A 82 8.18 -26.36 -4.94
CA GLY A 82 9.52 -26.67 -5.42
C GLY A 82 10.64 -26.30 -4.43
N TYR A 83 10.42 -25.30 -3.58
CA TYR A 83 11.51 -24.64 -2.84
C TYR A 83 11.22 -24.38 -1.36
N GLN A 84 10.22 -25.03 -0.75
CA GLN A 84 9.90 -24.85 0.67
C GLN A 84 11.11 -25.05 1.61
N GLN A 85 11.97 -26.02 1.34
CA GLN A 85 13.15 -26.30 2.18
C GLN A 85 14.18 -25.16 2.12
N GLN A 86 14.39 -24.56 0.95
CA GLN A 86 15.32 -23.45 0.78
C GLN A 86 14.76 -22.13 1.34
N MET A 87 13.44 -21.93 1.23
CA MET A 87 12.78 -20.73 1.73
C MET A 87 12.59 -20.74 3.26
N GLY A 88 12.46 -21.93 3.85
CA GLY A 88 12.10 -22.13 5.26
C GLY A 88 10.59 -22.07 5.50
N GLY A 89 10.15 -22.78 6.54
CA GLY A 89 8.72 -22.98 6.85
C GLY A 89 7.95 -21.68 7.09
N THR A 90 8.54 -20.70 7.79
CA THR A 90 7.91 -19.40 8.07
C THR A 90 7.61 -18.63 6.79
N ASN A 91 8.56 -18.57 5.86
CA ASN A 91 8.37 -17.87 4.60
C ASN A 91 7.35 -18.61 3.71
N ALA A 92 7.37 -19.95 3.69
CA ALA A 92 6.36 -20.73 3.00
C ALA A 92 4.94 -20.46 3.54
N CYS A 93 4.78 -20.35 4.87
CA CYS A 93 3.51 -19.96 5.49
C CYS A 93 3.06 -18.56 5.05
N SER A 94 3.98 -17.58 5.05
CA SER A 94 3.70 -16.22 4.57
C SER A 94 3.27 -16.19 3.11
N MET A 95 3.91 -16.99 2.24
CA MET A 95 3.51 -17.13 0.84
C MET A 95 2.11 -17.73 0.69
N LEU A 96 1.75 -18.74 1.49
CA LEU A 96 0.41 -19.33 1.45
C LEU A 96 -0.68 -18.37 1.99
N LEU A 97 -0.37 -17.53 2.97
CA LEU A 97 -1.27 -16.45 3.39
C LEU A 97 -1.46 -15.41 2.28
N LEU A 98 -0.37 -15.03 1.59
CA LEU A 98 -0.42 -14.14 0.44
C LEU A 98 -1.24 -14.72 -0.71
N LEU A 99 -1.12 -16.02 -0.96
CA LEU A 99 -1.93 -16.76 -1.94
C LEU A 99 -3.42 -16.65 -1.62
N ALA A 100 -3.80 -16.87 -0.36
CA ALA A 100 -5.19 -16.75 0.07
C ALA A 100 -5.72 -15.32 -0.10
N ASP A 101 -4.91 -14.31 0.26
CA ASP A 101 -5.27 -12.90 0.10
C ASP A 101 -5.46 -12.56 -1.38
N ASN A 102 -4.63 -13.09 -2.29
CA ASN A 102 -4.80 -12.91 -3.73
C ASN A 102 -6.06 -13.61 -4.27
N TYR A 103 -6.38 -14.83 -3.82
CA TYR A 103 -7.64 -15.49 -4.18
C TYR A 103 -8.85 -14.63 -3.78
N SER A 104 -8.86 -14.10 -2.55
CA SER A 104 -9.93 -13.21 -2.09
C SER A 104 -10.01 -11.92 -2.93
N ARG A 105 -8.86 -11.30 -3.25
CA ARG A 105 -8.79 -10.10 -4.13
C ARG A 105 -9.37 -10.35 -5.53
N MET A 106 -9.24 -11.56 -6.06
CA MET A 106 -9.83 -11.97 -7.34
C MET A 106 -11.28 -12.48 -7.21
N GLY A 107 -11.88 -12.41 -6.02
CA GLY A 107 -13.25 -12.84 -5.75
C GLY A 107 -13.41 -14.32 -5.39
N ASP A 108 -12.34 -15.12 -5.43
CA ASP A 108 -12.37 -16.55 -5.09
C ASP A 108 -12.19 -16.80 -3.59
N ASN A 109 -13.20 -16.38 -2.84
CA ASN A 109 -13.19 -16.52 -1.38
C ASN A 109 -13.29 -17.98 -0.93
N ALA A 110 -13.81 -18.89 -1.76
CA ALA A 110 -13.85 -20.32 -1.45
C ALA A 110 -12.45 -20.93 -1.44
N ARG A 111 -11.62 -20.67 -2.46
CA ARG A 111 -10.21 -21.10 -2.45
C ARG A 111 -9.42 -20.38 -1.36
N ALA A 112 -9.65 -19.08 -1.15
CA ALA A 112 -9.02 -18.36 -0.05
C ALA A 112 -9.28 -19.01 1.32
N ALA A 113 -10.54 -19.35 1.62
CA ALA A 113 -10.93 -20.03 2.86
C ALA A 113 -10.25 -21.41 2.99
N ALA A 114 -10.28 -22.21 1.92
CA ALA A 114 -9.67 -23.54 1.92
C ALA A 114 -8.15 -23.49 2.14
N THR A 115 -7.46 -22.54 1.52
CA THR A 115 -6.01 -22.33 1.70
C THR A 115 -5.68 -21.99 3.15
N VAL A 116 -6.39 -21.03 3.75
CA VAL A 116 -6.13 -20.62 5.14
C VAL A 116 -6.51 -21.72 6.13
N ARG A 117 -7.61 -22.46 5.91
CA ARG A 117 -7.99 -23.61 6.73
C ARG A 117 -6.87 -24.65 6.77
N SER A 118 -6.39 -25.07 5.60
CA SER A 118 -5.32 -26.06 5.50
C SER A 118 -4.04 -25.59 6.19
N LEU A 119 -3.71 -24.30 6.07
CA LEU A 119 -2.55 -23.73 6.76
C LEU A 119 -2.75 -23.73 8.29
N ALA A 120 -3.92 -23.32 8.78
CA ALA A 120 -4.23 -23.33 10.20
C ALA A 120 -4.16 -24.75 10.78
N ASP A 121 -4.73 -25.75 10.10
CA ASP A 121 -4.65 -27.16 10.50
C ASP A 121 -3.20 -27.64 10.62
N GLN A 122 -2.33 -27.24 9.68
CA GLN A 122 -0.90 -27.62 9.70
C GLN A 122 -0.10 -26.94 10.81
N MET A 123 -0.52 -25.75 11.23
CA MET A 123 0.15 -24.93 12.24
C MET A 123 -0.37 -25.18 13.67
N GLU A 124 -1.46 -25.94 13.82
CA GLU A 124 -1.89 -26.42 15.14
C GLU A 124 -0.77 -27.18 15.84
N GLY A 125 -0.49 -26.79 17.09
CA GLY A 125 0.61 -27.33 17.88
C GLY A 125 2.02 -26.92 17.44
N LYS A 126 2.18 -26.18 16.33
CA LYS A 126 3.49 -25.71 15.82
C LYS A 126 3.69 -24.19 15.91
N ALA A 127 2.62 -23.42 15.82
CA ALA A 127 2.63 -21.97 16.07
C ALA A 127 1.99 -21.64 17.42
N ASP A 128 2.20 -20.41 17.88
CA ASP A 128 1.48 -19.87 19.02
C ASP A 128 -0.02 -19.75 18.73
N SER A 129 -0.82 -19.76 19.79
CA SER A 129 -2.28 -19.76 19.69
C SER A 129 -2.84 -18.49 19.05
N ALA A 130 -2.15 -17.34 19.16
CA ALA A 130 -2.61 -16.10 18.55
C ALA A 130 -2.44 -16.12 17.02
N THR A 131 -1.33 -16.67 16.52
CA THR A 131 -1.09 -16.89 15.09
C THR A 131 -2.15 -17.83 14.49
N VAL A 132 -2.41 -18.98 15.13
CA VAL A 132 -3.45 -19.91 14.66
C VAL A 132 -4.83 -19.26 14.73
N ALA A 133 -5.16 -18.52 15.79
CA ALA A 133 -6.43 -17.81 15.91
C ALA A 133 -6.62 -16.76 14.79
N GLN A 134 -5.55 -16.05 14.39
CA GLN A 134 -5.60 -15.12 13.27
C GLN A 134 -5.89 -15.84 11.94
N MET A 135 -5.27 -16.99 11.69
CA MET A 135 -5.57 -17.81 10.51
C MET A 135 -7.03 -18.27 10.52
N ARG A 136 -7.52 -18.77 11.66
CA ARG A 136 -8.94 -19.16 11.82
C ARG A 136 -9.90 -17.97 11.64
N GLY A 137 -9.50 -16.77 12.03
CA GLY A 137 -10.25 -15.54 11.76
C GLY A 137 -10.37 -15.24 10.27
N LYS A 138 -9.25 -15.32 9.52
CA LYS A 138 -9.24 -15.19 8.05
C LYS A 138 -10.06 -16.29 7.36
N GLU A 139 -9.98 -17.53 7.83
CA GLU A 139 -10.80 -18.64 7.34
C GLU A 139 -12.30 -18.34 7.48
N ARG A 140 -12.75 -17.91 8.66
CA ARG A 140 -14.16 -17.55 8.89
C ARG A 140 -14.60 -16.40 8.00
N LEU A 141 -13.76 -15.38 7.84
CA LEU A 141 -14.02 -14.25 6.95
C LEU A 141 -14.23 -14.73 5.51
N TYR A 142 -13.26 -15.45 4.95
CA TYR A 142 -13.34 -15.92 3.56
C TYR A 142 -14.49 -16.93 3.36
N SER A 143 -14.78 -17.77 4.35
CA SER A 143 -15.93 -18.67 4.30
C SER A 143 -17.24 -17.89 4.21
N ALA A 144 -17.42 -16.85 5.03
CA ALA A 144 -18.60 -15.99 4.98
C ALA A 144 -18.71 -15.22 3.65
N LEU A 145 -17.59 -14.74 3.11
CA LEU A 145 -17.55 -14.04 1.84
C LEU A 145 -17.79 -14.97 0.64
N SER A 146 -17.48 -16.26 0.74
CA SER A 146 -17.70 -17.22 -0.35
C SER A 146 -19.17 -17.47 -0.68
N ALA A 147 -20.07 -17.17 0.26
CA ALA A 147 -21.52 -17.19 0.04
C ALA A 147 -22.04 -15.96 -0.74
N LEU A 148 -21.17 -15.00 -1.06
CA LEU A 148 -21.52 -13.72 -1.69
C LEU A 148 -20.72 -13.51 -2.97
N ARG A 149 -21.33 -12.79 -3.93
CA ARG A 149 -20.59 -12.20 -5.05
C ARG A 149 -20.06 -10.84 -4.60
N VAL A 150 -18.94 -10.87 -3.89
CA VAL A 150 -18.31 -9.67 -3.29
C VAL A 150 -17.96 -8.65 -4.38
N ASN A 151 -18.26 -7.38 -4.12
CA ASN A 151 -17.98 -6.25 -5.01
C ASN A 151 -18.51 -6.43 -6.45
N GLU A 152 -19.67 -7.04 -6.61
CA GLU A 152 -20.29 -7.23 -7.93
C GLU A 152 -20.73 -5.88 -8.52
N THR A 153 -20.23 -5.55 -9.71
CA THR A 153 -20.53 -4.33 -10.47
C THR A 153 -20.64 -4.66 -11.96
N ASP A 154 -21.16 -3.74 -12.76
CA ASP A 154 -21.12 -3.85 -14.22
C ASP A 154 -19.69 -3.65 -14.79
N THR A 155 -19.55 -3.81 -16.10
CA THR A 155 -18.26 -3.67 -16.80
C THR A 155 -18.11 -2.32 -17.51
N ALA A 156 -18.86 -1.30 -17.10
CA ALA A 156 -18.84 0.02 -17.71
C ALA A 156 -17.79 0.93 -17.03
N SER A 157 -17.41 1.99 -17.74
CA SER A 157 -16.67 3.10 -17.15
C SER A 157 -17.64 4.05 -16.47
N HIS A 158 -17.23 4.64 -15.35
CA HIS A 158 -18.06 5.54 -14.55
C HIS A 158 -17.39 6.89 -14.34
N THR A 159 -18.20 7.89 -14.05
CA THR A 159 -17.72 9.22 -13.66
C THR A 159 -18.36 9.59 -12.33
N LEU A 160 -17.52 9.97 -11.36
CA LEU A 160 -17.93 10.31 -10.01
C LEU A 160 -17.61 11.79 -9.75
N PRO A 161 -18.62 12.64 -9.52
CA PRO A 161 -18.36 13.99 -9.05
C PRO A 161 -17.83 13.92 -7.62
N PHE A 162 -16.82 14.74 -7.32
CA PHE A 162 -16.34 14.90 -5.96
C PHE A 162 -16.42 16.37 -5.51
N THR A 163 -16.48 16.53 -4.20
CA THR A 163 -16.40 17.83 -3.52
C THR A 163 -15.32 17.74 -2.44
N TYR A 164 -15.09 18.84 -1.72
CA TYR A 164 -14.19 18.85 -0.57
C TYR A 164 -14.97 19.04 0.72
N THR A 165 -14.57 18.33 1.76
CA THR A 165 -14.99 18.60 3.14
C THR A 165 -13.79 19.02 3.97
N GLU A 166 -13.98 19.95 4.89
CA GLU A 166 -12.96 20.30 5.87
C GLU A 166 -12.86 19.24 6.96
N LEU A 167 -11.63 18.99 7.41
CA LEU A 167 -11.32 18.03 8.45
C LEU A 167 -11.23 18.74 9.82
N GLY A 168 -12.24 18.54 10.65
CA GLY A 168 -12.39 19.18 11.95
C GLY A 168 -12.43 20.71 11.83
N ASP A 169 -11.79 21.38 12.79
CA ASP A 169 -11.58 22.84 12.75
C ASP A 169 -10.28 23.22 12.02
N THR A 170 -9.83 22.40 11.07
CA THR A 170 -8.59 22.67 10.32
C THR A 170 -8.90 23.08 8.89
N ALA A 171 -8.01 23.85 8.26
CA ALA A 171 -8.09 24.20 6.84
C ALA A 171 -7.76 23.01 5.90
N GLN A 172 -7.61 21.79 6.43
CA GLN A 172 -7.31 20.60 5.62
C GLN A 172 -8.59 20.08 4.96
N GLN A 173 -8.50 19.73 3.69
CA GLN A 173 -9.62 19.29 2.88
C GLN A 173 -9.44 17.84 2.43
N LEU A 174 -10.51 17.05 2.52
CA LEU A 174 -10.57 15.69 2.01
C LEU A 174 -11.55 15.61 0.84
N MET A 175 -11.26 14.73 -0.12
CA MET A 175 -12.15 14.45 -1.25
C MET A 175 -13.34 13.61 -0.83
N VAL A 176 -14.55 14.09 -1.12
CA VAL A 176 -15.81 13.40 -0.82
C VAL A 176 -16.57 13.14 -2.10
N VAL A 177 -16.95 11.88 -2.31
CA VAL A 177 -17.91 11.49 -3.35
C VAL A 177 -19.29 11.27 -2.74
N GLY A 178 -20.32 11.73 -3.44
CA GLY A 178 -21.72 11.58 -3.02
C GLY A 178 -22.32 10.25 -3.48
N GLY A 179 -23.09 9.59 -2.62
CA GLY A 179 -23.65 8.28 -2.94
C GLY A 179 -24.75 7.82 -1.98
N SER A 180 -25.00 6.52 -1.97
CA SER A 180 -25.86 5.86 -0.99
C SER A 180 -25.33 4.50 -0.57
N VAL A 181 -25.56 4.12 0.68
CA VAL A 181 -25.28 2.79 1.22
C VAL A 181 -26.60 2.18 1.67
N ASN A 182 -26.96 1.01 1.13
CA ASN A 182 -28.24 0.35 1.36
C ASN A 182 -29.45 1.31 1.19
N GLY A 183 -29.39 2.14 0.13
CA GLY A 183 -30.43 3.11 -0.22
C GLY A 183 -30.47 4.38 0.63
N ARG A 184 -29.55 4.56 1.58
CA ARG A 184 -29.47 5.76 2.43
C ARG A 184 -28.32 6.65 1.96
N LYS A 185 -28.61 7.94 1.75
CA LYS A 185 -27.62 8.92 1.29
C LYS A 185 -26.39 8.94 2.20
N ALA A 186 -25.21 8.97 1.58
CA ALA A 186 -23.92 9.00 2.25
C ALA A 186 -22.93 9.91 1.49
N GLY A 187 -22.04 10.56 2.25
CA GLY A 187 -20.79 11.11 1.72
C GLY A 187 -19.67 10.14 2.05
N LEU A 188 -18.81 9.84 1.09
CA LEU A 188 -17.72 8.88 1.24
C LEU A 188 -16.39 9.56 0.95
N ILE A 189 -15.43 9.39 1.85
CA ILE A 189 -14.06 9.85 1.62
C ILE A 189 -13.43 8.95 0.56
N PHE A 190 -12.92 9.55 -0.50
CA PHE A 190 -12.16 8.84 -1.52
C PHE A 190 -10.70 8.76 -1.11
N ASP A 191 -10.20 7.57 -0.80
CA ASP A 191 -8.91 7.38 -0.13
C ASP A 191 -8.06 6.30 -0.81
N THR A 192 -7.10 6.72 -1.64
CA THR A 192 -6.11 5.82 -2.25
C THR A 192 -5.14 5.24 -1.20
N GLY A 193 -4.99 5.87 -0.04
CA GLY A 193 -4.18 5.39 1.08
C GLY A 193 -4.89 4.37 1.98
N ALA A 194 -6.16 4.03 1.71
CA ALA A 194 -6.92 3.06 2.48
C ALA A 194 -6.87 1.65 1.88
N ALA A 195 -6.22 0.71 2.58
CA ALA A 195 -6.17 -0.70 2.18
C ALA A 195 -7.53 -1.42 2.23
N TYR A 196 -8.49 -0.88 2.99
CA TYR A 196 -9.85 -1.38 3.13
C TYR A 196 -10.84 -0.25 2.91
N ASN A 197 -12.08 -0.56 2.51
CA ASN A 197 -13.17 0.36 2.81
C ASN A 197 -13.37 0.38 4.32
N VAL A 198 -13.57 1.55 4.91
CA VAL A 198 -13.70 1.70 6.37
C VAL A 198 -15.03 2.33 6.71
N ILE A 199 -15.66 1.86 7.78
CA ILE A 199 -16.89 2.43 8.32
C ILE A 199 -16.87 2.43 9.85
N THR A 200 -17.47 3.43 10.48
CA THR A 200 -17.63 3.41 11.95
C THR A 200 -18.73 2.43 12.38
N PRO A 201 -18.69 1.92 13.63
CA PRO A 201 -19.78 1.10 14.16
C PRO A 201 -21.16 1.79 14.11
N GLU A 202 -21.19 3.10 14.36
CA GLU A 202 -22.42 3.90 14.27
C GLU A 202 -22.99 3.92 12.85
N MET A 203 -22.14 4.19 11.85
CA MET A 203 -22.58 4.21 10.45
C MET A 203 -22.94 2.82 9.94
N ALA A 204 -22.22 1.76 10.35
CA ALA A 204 -22.59 0.39 10.02
C ALA A 204 -24.02 0.06 10.47
N ARG A 205 -24.42 0.49 11.68
CA ARG A 205 -25.79 0.36 12.17
C ARG A 205 -26.77 1.26 11.40
N ARG A 206 -26.41 2.53 11.18
CA ARG A 206 -27.25 3.50 10.45
C ARG A 206 -27.59 3.02 9.05
N TYR A 207 -26.63 2.43 8.36
CA TYR A 207 -26.76 1.89 7.01
C TYR A 207 -27.15 0.41 6.98
N ARG A 208 -27.37 -0.23 8.14
CA ARG A 208 -27.82 -1.62 8.26
C ARG A 208 -26.89 -2.63 7.57
N LEU A 209 -25.58 -2.47 7.73
CA LEU A 209 -24.62 -3.46 7.24
C LEU A 209 -24.75 -4.76 8.03
N ARG A 210 -24.54 -5.88 7.34
CA ARG A 210 -24.50 -7.22 7.95
C ARG A 210 -23.10 -7.47 8.49
N ILE A 211 -22.96 -7.59 9.82
CA ILE A 211 -21.69 -7.92 10.46
C ILE A 211 -21.28 -9.35 10.13
N ILE A 212 -20.01 -9.55 9.74
CA ILE A 212 -19.36 -10.84 9.65
C ILE A 212 -18.63 -11.06 10.96
N ASP A 213 -18.83 -12.22 11.60
CA ASP A 213 -18.16 -12.57 12.85
C ASP A 213 -16.72 -13.04 12.60
N ALA A 214 -15.90 -12.11 12.15
CA ALA A 214 -14.46 -12.27 11.96
C ALA A 214 -13.76 -11.01 12.44
N ASP A 215 -12.91 -11.17 13.45
CA ASP A 215 -12.05 -10.10 13.93
C ASP A 215 -10.90 -9.88 12.94
N ILE A 216 -10.60 -8.60 12.71
CA ILE A 216 -9.50 -8.16 11.86
C ILE A 216 -8.60 -7.19 12.63
N GLN A 217 -7.35 -7.11 12.19
CA GLN A 217 -6.41 -6.08 12.61
C GLN A 217 -6.11 -5.15 11.43
N VAL A 218 -6.28 -3.85 11.65
CA VAL A 218 -6.01 -2.81 10.65
C VAL A 218 -4.91 -1.89 11.16
N SER A 219 -3.92 -1.64 10.31
CA SER A 219 -2.87 -0.66 10.58
C SER A 219 -3.30 0.70 10.06
N GLY A 220 -3.33 1.70 10.94
CA GLY A 220 -3.43 3.11 10.60
C GLY A 220 -2.37 3.92 11.36
N THR A 221 -2.74 5.11 11.84
CA THR A 221 -1.95 5.88 12.82
C THR A 221 -1.63 5.05 14.07
N ARG A 222 -2.52 4.11 14.43
CA ARG A 222 -2.29 3.04 15.42
C ARG A 222 -2.82 1.73 14.87
N LEU A 223 -2.38 0.60 15.46
CA LEU A 223 -2.99 -0.70 15.19
C LEU A 223 -4.36 -0.76 15.87
N MET A 224 -5.39 -1.15 15.13
CA MET A 224 -6.76 -1.27 15.61
C MET A 224 -7.31 -2.66 15.36
N GLY A 225 -8.03 -3.21 16.35
CA GLY A 225 -8.95 -4.32 16.14
C GLY A 225 -10.27 -3.83 15.57
N GLY A 226 -10.94 -4.66 14.78
CA GLY A 226 -12.25 -4.36 14.23
C GLY A 226 -12.98 -5.60 13.75
N LYS A 227 -14.21 -5.40 13.26
CA LYS A 227 -15.00 -6.45 12.61
C LYS A 227 -15.10 -6.18 11.11
N MET A 228 -15.53 -7.18 10.36
CA MET A 228 -15.92 -7.00 8.96
C MET A 228 -17.43 -6.89 8.83
N ALA A 229 -17.90 -6.15 7.84
CA ALA A 229 -19.33 -6.06 7.54
C ALA A 229 -19.58 -5.88 6.05
N VAL A 230 -20.78 -6.24 5.60
CA VAL A 230 -21.19 -6.16 4.20
C VAL A 230 -22.35 -5.19 4.05
N ALA A 231 -22.19 -4.22 3.15
CA ALA A 231 -23.30 -3.46 2.59
C ALA A 231 -23.87 -4.22 1.40
N ASP A 232 -25.20 -4.34 1.32
CA ASP A 232 -25.86 -5.06 0.24
C ASP A 232 -25.69 -4.30 -1.09
N VAL A 233 -25.74 -2.98 -1.04
CA VAL A 233 -25.50 -2.10 -2.19
C VAL A 233 -24.84 -0.78 -1.80
N LEU A 234 -23.87 -0.35 -2.60
CA LEU A 234 -23.26 0.97 -2.61
C LEU A 234 -23.52 1.60 -3.97
N THR A 235 -23.99 2.85 -4.00
CA THR A 235 -24.06 3.65 -5.22
C THR A 235 -23.23 4.91 -5.07
N ILE A 236 -22.47 5.28 -6.09
CA ILE A 236 -21.69 6.53 -6.15
C ILE A 236 -21.79 7.06 -7.58
N GLY A 237 -22.38 8.23 -7.80
CA GLY A 237 -22.64 8.72 -9.16
C GLY A 237 -23.39 7.67 -10.00
N SER A 238 -22.81 7.26 -11.14
CA SER A 238 -23.35 6.18 -11.99
C SER A 238 -22.92 4.75 -11.59
N LEU A 239 -21.99 4.60 -10.64
CA LEU A 239 -21.48 3.29 -10.19
C LEU A 239 -22.45 2.66 -9.19
N THR A 240 -22.75 1.37 -9.38
CA THR A 240 -23.48 0.53 -8.41
C THR A 240 -22.68 -0.73 -8.12
N VAL A 241 -22.34 -0.96 -6.86
CA VAL A 241 -21.59 -2.14 -6.41
C VAL A 241 -22.40 -2.89 -5.36
N ARG A 242 -22.53 -4.20 -5.49
CA ARG A 242 -23.24 -5.10 -4.57
C ARG A 242 -22.27 -5.86 -3.67
N ASN A 243 -22.75 -6.21 -2.48
CA ASN A 243 -21.98 -6.97 -1.47
C ASN A 243 -20.62 -6.32 -1.16
N VAL A 244 -20.64 -5.03 -0.84
CA VAL A 244 -19.42 -4.25 -0.58
C VAL A 244 -18.95 -4.49 0.84
N VAL A 245 -17.69 -4.92 0.98
CA VAL A 245 -17.09 -5.26 2.27
C VAL A 245 -16.44 -4.03 2.89
N PHE A 246 -16.69 -3.82 4.17
CA PHE A 246 -16.13 -2.75 5.00
C PHE A 246 -15.47 -3.31 6.26
N ALA A 247 -14.32 -2.73 6.63
CA ALA A 247 -13.77 -2.84 7.96
C ALA A 247 -14.54 -1.88 8.90
N VAL A 248 -15.15 -2.44 9.95
CA VAL A 248 -15.86 -1.70 10.99
C VAL A 248 -14.87 -1.34 12.09
N LEU A 249 -14.43 -0.09 12.11
CA LEU A 249 -13.38 0.41 13.01
C LEU A 249 -13.90 1.51 13.93
N ASP A 250 -13.70 1.34 15.23
CA ASP A 250 -14.07 2.37 16.21
C ASP A 250 -13.02 3.49 16.26
N MET A 251 -13.18 4.47 15.37
CA MET A 251 -12.30 5.63 15.28
C MET A 251 -12.52 6.66 16.40
N THR A 252 -13.42 6.39 17.35
CA THR A 252 -13.77 7.34 18.42
C THR A 252 -12.86 7.24 19.65
N ALA A 253 -11.96 6.24 19.69
CA ALA A 253 -10.98 6.06 20.75
C ALA A 253 -10.00 7.25 20.83
N GLY A 254 -10.38 8.29 21.55
CA GLY A 254 -9.63 9.54 21.71
C GLY A 254 -10.44 10.60 22.47
N ASN A 255 -9.95 11.84 22.45
CA ASN A 255 -10.64 13.00 23.03
C ASN A 255 -11.81 13.49 22.14
N GLU A 256 -12.56 14.51 22.57
CA GLU A 256 -13.67 15.06 21.77
C GLU A 256 -13.30 15.42 20.33
N ARG A 257 -12.06 15.88 20.09
CA ARG A 257 -11.57 16.20 18.76
C ARG A 257 -11.52 14.96 17.89
N ALA A 258 -11.04 13.83 18.41
CA ALA A 258 -11.08 12.55 17.69
C ALA A 258 -12.53 12.11 17.38
N ARG A 259 -13.48 12.36 18.29
CA ARG A 259 -14.91 12.04 18.06
C ARG A 259 -15.53 12.90 16.96
N ARG A 260 -15.29 14.22 16.94
CA ARG A 260 -15.76 15.13 15.87
C ARG A 260 -15.16 14.76 14.52
N THR A 261 -13.86 14.44 14.49
CA THR A 261 -13.19 13.99 13.27
C THR A 261 -13.70 12.62 12.80
N ALA A 262 -13.95 11.67 13.71
CA ALA A 262 -14.54 10.38 13.36
C ALA A 262 -15.94 10.52 12.74
N GLN A 263 -16.73 11.51 13.17
CA GLN A 263 -18.02 11.86 12.55
C GLN A 263 -17.87 12.39 11.11
N GLN A 264 -16.72 12.98 10.77
CA GLN A 264 -16.43 13.49 9.43
C GLN A 264 -15.78 12.43 8.53
N ILE A 265 -14.92 11.57 9.08
CA ILE A 265 -14.32 10.41 8.38
C ILE A 265 -15.10 9.13 8.69
N SER A 266 -16.44 9.17 8.63
CA SER A 266 -17.24 8.02 9.06
C SER A 266 -17.35 6.89 8.05
N LEU A 267 -16.98 7.15 6.79
CA LEU A 267 -17.11 6.22 5.67
C LEU A 267 -16.02 6.51 4.63
N ILE A 268 -15.15 5.54 4.39
CA ILE A 268 -14.01 5.63 3.48
C ILE A 268 -14.16 4.56 2.40
N ILE A 269 -13.98 4.97 1.15
CA ILE A 269 -13.77 4.08 0.02
C ILE A 269 -12.27 4.00 -0.26
N GLY A 270 -11.76 2.77 -0.23
CA GLY A 270 -10.36 2.46 -0.44
C GLY A 270 -10.10 1.53 -1.61
N GLN A 271 -8.93 0.89 -1.57
CA GLN A 271 -8.42 0.02 -2.62
C GLN A 271 -9.35 -1.13 -3.05
N PRO A 272 -10.20 -1.74 -2.21
CA PRO A 272 -11.12 -2.77 -2.66
C PRO A 272 -12.09 -2.33 -3.77
N LEU A 273 -12.44 -1.04 -3.86
CA LEU A 273 -13.23 -0.51 -4.98
C LEU A 273 -12.35 0.02 -6.11
N LEU A 274 -11.23 0.68 -5.79
CA LEU A 274 -10.34 1.24 -6.82
C LEU A 274 -9.70 0.17 -7.70
N GLN A 275 -9.42 -1.00 -7.14
CA GLN A 275 -8.85 -2.15 -7.86
C GLN A 275 -9.87 -2.89 -8.73
N LEU A 276 -11.16 -2.52 -8.71
CA LEU A 276 -12.15 -3.05 -9.67
C LEU A 276 -11.95 -2.50 -11.08
N PHE A 277 -11.24 -1.37 -11.19
CA PHE A 277 -11.03 -0.65 -12.44
C PHE A 277 -9.59 -0.79 -12.91
N GLY A 278 -9.41 -0.93 -14.23
CA GLY A 278 -8.10 -0.97 -14.84
C GLY A 278 -7.31 0.32 -14.62
N SER A 279 -7.99 1.47 -14.59
CA SER A 279 -7.40 2.74 -14.19
C SER A 279 -8.44 3.71 -13.60
N TYR A 280 -7.95 4.73 -12.91
CA TYR A 280 -8.77 5.86 -12.48
C TYR A 280 -8.03 7.18 -12.68
N THR A 281 -8.75 8.20 -13.12
CA THR A 281 -8.22 9.57 -13.31
C THR A 281 -8.98 10.52 -12.41
N ILE A 282 -8.24 11.27 -11.59
CA ILE A 282 -8.77 12.38 -10.82
C ILE A 282 -8.53 13.65 -11.64
N ASP A 283 -9.60 14.23 -12.16
CA ASP A 283 -9.59 15.52 -12.85
C ASP A 283 -9.94 16.62 -11.85
N PHE A 284 -8.96 17.44 -11.51
CA PHE A 284 -9.12 18.53 -10.55
C PHE A 284 -9.80 19.75 -11.15
N ALA A 285 -9.73 19.94 -12.47
CA ALA A 285 -10.35 21.05 -13.16
C ALA A 285 -11.87 20.88 -13.23
N SER A 286 -12.34 19.67 -13.54
CA SER A 286 -13.78 19.35 -13.61
C SER A 286 -14.37 18.78 -12.31
N GLN A 287 -13.52 18.53 -11.31
CA GLN A 287 -13.86 17.86 -10.05
C GLN A 287 -14.58 16.51 -10.27
N GLN A 288 -14.04 15.72 -11.21
CA GLN A 288 -14.53 14.40 -11.55
C GLN A 288 -13.47 13.33 -11.30
N ILE A 289 -13.92 12.14 -10.93
CA ILE A 289 -13.11 10.92 -10.95
C ILE A 289 -13.65 10.04 -12.07
N HIS A 290 -12.83 9.79 -13.07
CA HIS A 290 -13.16 8.86 -14.17
C HIS A 290 -12.61 7.48 -13.83
N LEU A 291 -13.50 6.51 -13.69
CA LEU A 291 -13.18 5.11 -13.44
C LEU A 291 -13.25 4.35 -14.77
N THR A 292 -12.12 3.84 -15.24
CA THR A 292 -12.03 3.14 -16.52
C THR A 292 -11.98 1.64 -16.26
N HIS A 293 -12.99 0.90 -16.71
CA HIS A 293 -13.11 -0.53 -16.42
C HIS A 293 -11.92 -1.34 -16.95
N GLN A 294 -11.53 -1.13 -18.22
CA GLN A 294 -10.42 -1.86 -18.85
C GLN A 294 -9.23 -0.95 -19.12
N SER A 295 -8.06 -1.36 -18.67
CA SER A 295 -6.77 -0.90 -19.18
C SER A 295 -6.03 -2.10 -19.77
N HIS A 296 -5.26 -1.86 -20.82
CA HIS A 296 -4.48 -2.90 -21.50
C HIS A 296 -3.01 -2.78 -21.13
N ARG A 297 -2.35 -3.93 -20.94
CA ARG A 297 -0.90 -3.97 -20.70
C ARG A 297 -0.18 -3.38 -21.92
N SER A 298 0.60 -2.33 -21.71
CA SER A 298 1.34 -1.62 -22.77
C SER A 298 2.84 -1.93 -22.78
N GLY A 299 3.34 -2.62 -21.76
CA GLY A 299 4.79 -2.85 -21.58
C GLY A 299 5.54 -1.61 -21.06
N ALA A 300 4.84 -0.53 -20.70
CA ALA A 300 5.43 0.63 -20.06
C ALA A 300 6.20 0.22 -18.78
N ALA A 301 7.34 0.87 -18.56
CA ALA A 301 8.09 0.69 -17.32
C ALA A 301 7.24 1.21 -16.14
N PRO A 302 7.02 0.39 -15.10
CA PRO A 302 6.18 0.80 -13.98
C PRO A 302 6.90 1.83 -13.12
N ASN A 303 6.23 2.94 -12.80
CA ASN A 303 6.68 3.92 -11.81
C ASN A 303 5.82 3.87 -10.53
N LEU A 304 5.01 2.81 -10.38
CA LEU A 304 4.17 2.53 -9.22
C LEU A 304 4.28 1.03 -8.87
N PHE A 305 4.21 0.66 -7.59
CA PHE A 305 3.93 -0.71 -7.15
C PHE A 305 2.76 -0.72 -6.16
N PHE A 306 2.10 -1.87 -5.98
CA PHE A 306 0.95 -2.04 -5.10
C PHE A 306 1.31 -2.95 -3.93
N ASN A 307 1.32 -2.40 -2.73
CA ASN A 307 1.44 -3.15 -1.50
C ASN A 307 0.31 -2.74 -0.55
N LYS A 308 -0.87 -3.33 -0.76
CA LYS A 308 -2.17 -2.94 -0.16
C LYS A 308 -2.67 -1.56 -0.55
N VAL A 309 -1.77 -0.62 -0.84
CA VAL A 309 -1.96 0.72 -1.39
C VAL A 309 -0.89 1.00 -2.45
N PRO A 310 -1.11 1.95 -3.37
CA PRO A 310 -0.14 2.36 -4.37
C PRO A 310 1.05 3.12 -3.76
N TYR A 311 2.26 2.77 -4.20
CA TYR A 311 3.50 3.49 -3.91
C TYR A 311 4.15 3.93 -5.21
N VAL A 312 4.48 5.22 -5.31
CA VAL A 312 5.08 5.86 -6.47
C VAL A 312 6.61 5.93 -6.31
N ALA A 313 7.34 5.75 -7.41
CA ALA A 313 8.77 6.01 -7.49
C ALA A 313 9.02 7.52 -7.57
N VAL A 314 9.54 8.08 -6.48
CA VAL A 314 9.92 9.49 -6.36
C VAL A 314 11.44 9.59 -6.23
N THR A 315 12.07 10.50 -6.95
CA THR A 315 13.53 10.65 -6.97
C THR A 315 13.99 11.97 -6.37
N ARG A 316 15.12 11.91 -5.65
CA ARG A 316 15.89 13.06 -5.17
C ARG A 316 17.36 12.69 -5.10
N ASP A 317 18.27 13.51 -5.62
CA ASP A 317 19.72 13.31 -5.53
C ASP A 317 20.16 11.88 -5.89
N SER A 318 19.60 11.34 -6.98
CA SER A 318 19.72 9.94 -7.47
C SER A 318 19.08 8.83 -6.60
N LEU A 319 18.63 9.15 -5.39
CA LEU A 319 17.91 8.20 -4.55
C LEU A 319 16.47 8.03 -5.05
N ARG A 320 16.11 6.78 -5.40
CA ARG A 320 14.73 6.38 -5.72
C ARG A 320 13.99 5.93 -4.45
N MET A 321 12.96 6.67 -4.10
CA MET A 321 12.15 6.51 -2.90
C MET A 321 10.76 6.00 -3.26
N ALA A 322 10.24 5.07 -2.47
CA ALA A 322 8.85 4.63 -2.57
C ALA A 322 7.97 5.46 -1.64
N MET A 323 7.04 6.24 -2.21
CA MET A 323 6.11 7.09 -1.44
C MET A 323 4.66 6.67 -1.70
N ALA A 324 3.86 6.51 -0.64
CA ALA A 324 2.47 6.12 -0.78
C ALA A 324 1.65 7.23 -1.46
N LEU A 325 0.74 6.89 -2.37
CA LEU A 325 -0.19 7.85 -2.96
C LEU A 325 -1.49 7.86 -2.15
N ASP A 326 -1.87 9.01 -1.58
CA ASP A 326 -2.86 9.07 -0.49
C ASP A 326 -3.82 10.26 -0.62
N THR A 327 -4.96 10.07 -1.29
CA THR A 327 -6.04 11.08 -1.33
C THR A 327 -6.75 11.25 0.02
N GLY A 328 -6.55 10.34 0.98
CA GLY A 328 -6.99 10.49 2.36
C GLY A 328 -6.12 11.46 3.17
N ALA A 329 -4.98 11.88 2.64
CA ALA A 329 -4.10 12.87 3.23
C ALA A 329 -4.26 14.24 2.55
N ALA A 330 -4.70 15.25 3.31
CA ALA A 330 -4.77 16.63 2.81
C ALA A 330 -3.39 17.23 2.49
N THR A 331 -2.34 16.77 3.18
CA THR A 331 -0.96 17.24 2.99
C THR A 331 0.00 16.07 2.86
N SER A 332 0.99 16.22 1.99
CA SER A 332 2.09 15.30 1.82
C SER A 332 2.99 15.30 3.05
N SER A 333 3.70 14.20 3.29
CA SER A 333 4.68 14.12 4.36
C SER A 333 5.85 13.22 3.98
N LEU A 334 6.99 13.49 4.61
CA LEU A 334 8.20 12.72 4.52
C LEU A 334 8.42 11.99 5.84
N ASP A 335 8.86 10.75 5.77
CA ASP A 335 8.85 9.82 6.90
C ASP A 335 10.28 9.44 7.33
N ASN A 336 10.43 8.53 8.30
CA ASN A 336 11.70 8.28 8.98
C ASN A 336 12.85 7.86 8.04
N ALA A 337 12.58 7.09 6.98
CA ALA A 337 13.61 6.73 6.02
C ALA A 337 14.14 7.96 5.26
N TYR A 338 13.28 8.93 4.96
CA TYR A 338 13.69 10.20 4.37
C TYR A 338 14.56 11.01 5.34
N TYR A 339 14.14 11.13 6.60
CA TYR A 339 14.92 11.80 7.63
C TYR A 339 16.35 11.24 7.73
N LYS A 340 16.48 9.90 7.71
CA LYS A 340 17.77 9.22 7.76
C LYS A 340 18.62 9.49 6.51
N ALA A 341 18.01 9.45 5.32
CA ALA A 341 18.72 9.66 4.06
C ALA A 341 19.20 11.11 3.87
N PHE A 342 18.44 12.09 4.37
CA PHE A 342 18.70 13.52 4.15
C PHE A 342 18.92 14.31 5.45
N ALA A 343 19.47 13.65 6.48
CA ALA A 343 19.57 14.22 7.83
C ALA A 343 20.28 15.58 7.89
N ALA A 344 21.34 15.77 7.08
CA ALA A 344 22.09 17.01 7.02
C ALA A 344 21.24 18.19 6.51
N ASP A 345 20.45 17.97 5.46
CA ASP A 345 19.57 19.01 4.91
C ASP A 345 18.40 19.30 5.84
N VAL A 346 17.83 18.25 6.45
CA VAL A 346 16.74 18.40 7.41
C VAL A 346 17.21 19.19 8.64
N ALA A 347 18.42 18.95 9.14
CA ALA A 347 19.00 19.70 10.25
C ALA A 347 19.31 21.16 9.88
N ARG A 348 19.71 21.42 8.63
CA ARG A 348 20.07 22.76 8.14
C ARG A 348 18.86 23.65 7.90
N GLU A 349 17.79 23.10 7.32
CA GLU A 349 16.66 23.89 6.80
C GLU A 349 15.35 23.67 7.56
N GLY A 350 15.21 22.51 8.22
CA GLY A 350 14.00 22.11 8.90
C GLY A 350 13.81 22.85 10.22
N LYS A 351 12.58 23.27 10.49
CA LYS A 351 12.20 23.78 11.81
C LYS A 351 11.54 22.70 12.62
N TRP A 352 12.12 22.36 13.76
CA TRP A 352 11.57 21.34 14.65
C TRP A 352 10.24 21.80 15.27
N GLU A 353 9.27 20.90 15.31
CA GLU A 353 8.02 21.06 16.05
C GLU A 353 7.44 19.69 16.45
N LEU A 354 6.52 19.70 17.40
CA LEU A 354 5.67 18.55 17.69
C LEU A 354 4.38 18.66 16.87
N ALA A 355 4.17 17.75 15.93
CA ALA A 355 2.99 17.76 15.07
C ALA A 355 2.02 16.63 15.43
N ALA A 356 0.74 16.96 15.46
CA ALA A 356 -0.33 15.97 15.56
C ALA A 356 -0.64 15.39 14.17
N THR A 357 -0.62 14.07 14.04
CA THR A 357 -1.09 13.34 12.87
C THR A 357 -2.39 12.62 13.23
N MET A 358 -3.41 12.77 12.39
CA MET A 358 -4.74 12.19 12.58
C MET A 358 -5.00 11.14 11.51
N GLY A 359 -5.69 10.05 11.87
CA GLY A 359 -6.07 8.99 10.93
C GLY A 359 -6.78 7.83 11.65
N VAL A 360 -6.94 6.70 10.94
CA VAL A 360 -7.48 5.47 11.53
C VAL A 360 -6.60 5.06 12.73
N GLY A 361 -7.20 4.92 13.91
CA GLY A 361 -6.47 4.67 15.17
C GLY A 361 -6.28 5.89 16.06
N GLY A 362 -6.81 7.05 15.66
CA GLY A 362 -6.85 8.27 16.47
C GLY A 362 -5.69 9.23 16.17
N ILE A 363 -5.28 9.99 17.19
CA ILE A 363 -4.25 11.03 17.07
C ILE A 363 -2.90 10.50 17.57
N SER A 364 -1.84 10.70 16.81
CA SER A 364 -0.44 10.55 17.27
C SER A 364 0.28 11.89 17.25
N TYR A 365 1.19 12.09 18.21
CA TYR A 365 2.07 13.25 18.22
C TYR A 365 3.47 12.79 17.82
N ASN A 366 4.02 13.41 16.79
CA ASN A 366 5.27 13.02 16.17
C ASN A 366 6.28 14.16 16.24
N SER A 367 7.54 13.82 16.48
CA SER A 367 8.66 14.77 16.37
C SER A 367 8.94 14.98 14.90
N VAL A 368 8.69 16.18 14.39
CA VAL A 368 8.85 16.49 12.96
C VAL A 368 9.74 17.71 12.76
N PHE A 369 10.38 17.74 11.59
CA PHE A 369 11.00 18.94 11.05
C PHE A 369 10.15 19.43 9.89
N ARG A 370 9.69 20.68 9.96
CA ARG A 370 8.97 21.31 8.86
C ARG A 370 9.96 21.94 7.89
N MET A 371 10.08 21.34 6.71
CA MET A 371 10.92 21.85 5.63
C MET A 371 10.17 22.95 4.87
N PRO A 372 10.82 24.08 4.53
CA PRO A 372 10.16 25.15 3.77
C PRO A 372 9.76 24.70 2.37
N ALA A 373 10.65 24.00 1.67
CA ALA A 373 10.42 23.42 0.36
C ALA A 373 11.33 22.19 0.18
N VAL A 374 10.84 21.19 -0.55
CA VAL A 374 11.63 20.02 -0.97
C VAL A 374 11.34 19.75 -2.44
N ALA A 375 12.38 19.85 -3.27
CA ALA A 375 12.32 19.52 -4.69
C ALA A 375 12.48 18.01 -4.89
N LEU A 376 11.61 17.43 -5.70
CA LEU A 376 11.50 15.99 -6.00
C LEU A 376 11.14 15.80 -7.48
N SER A 377 11.21 14.58 -7.98
CA SER A 377 10.66 14.24 -9.30
C SER A 377 10.00 12.86 -9.34
N ILE A 378 9.09 12.67 -10.28
CA ILE A 378 8.57 11.36 -10.70
C ILE A 378 8.99 11.18 -12.15
N GLY A 379 9.95 10.29 -12.41
CA GLY A 379 10.66 10.26 -13.68
C GLY A 379 11.26 11.63 -14.00
N ASP A 380 10.99 12.13 -15.21
CA ASP A 380 11.47 13.45 -15.67
C ASP A 380 10.55 14.61 -15.26
N THR A 381 9.51 14.36 -14.46
CA THR A 381 8.53 15.38 -14.05
C THR A 381 8.90 15.95 -12.68
N PRO A 382 9.44 17.18 -12.58
CA PRO A 382 9.80 17.79 -11.31
C PRO A 382 8.57 18.35 -10.58
N PHE A 383 8.62 18.34 -9.26
CA PHE A 383 7.64 19.00 -8.39
C PHE A 383 8.26 19.44 -7.07
N THR A 384 7.57 20.32 -6.34
CA THR A 384 8.04 20.81 -5.05
C THR A 384 6.95 20.63 -3.99
N LEU A 385 7.32 20.05 -2.86
CA LEU A 385 6.47 20.01 -1.67
C LEU A 385 6.82 21.21 -0.78
N HIS A 386 5.83 22.03 -0.46
CA HIS A 386 6.01 23.22 0.38
C HIS A 386 5.55 22.95 1.82
N ARG A 387 6.29 23.51 2.79
CA ARG A 387 5.98 23.39 4.23
C ARG A 387 5.77 21.93 4.68
N VAL A 388 6.47 20.99 4.06
CA VAL A 388 6.30 19.55 4.27
C VAL A 388 6.89 19.11 5.61
N ALA A 389 6.17 18.24 6.33
CA ALA A 389 6.67 17.66 7.57
C ALA A 389 7.55 16.45 7.28
N VAL A 390 8.72 16.38 7.93
CA VAL A 390 9.65 15.26 7.92
C VAL A 390 9.63 14.60 9.30
N THR A 391 9.16 13.36 9.40
CA THR A 391 9.07 12.63 10.67
C THR A 391 10.44 12.10 11.11
N ALA A 392 10.99 12.66 12.19
CA ALA A 392 12.27 12.21 12.76
C ALA A 392 12.08 11.02 13.71
N LEU A 393 11.06 11.06 14.57
CA LEU A 393 10.73 9.98 15.50
C LEU A 393 9.22 9.82 15.64
N SER A 394 8.77 8.57 15.54
CA SER A 394 7.38 8.17 15.73
C SER A 394 7.34 6.81 16.44
N PRO A 395 7.20 6.79 17.77
CA PRO A 395 7.26 5.56 18.56
C PRO A 395 6.04 4.65 18.35
N HIS A 396 4.94 5.16 17.81
CA HIS A 396 3.66 4.44 17.74
C HIS A 396 3.00 4.40 16.35
N ASN A 397 3.40 5.27 15.41
CA ASN A 397 2.82 5.29 14.07
C ASN A 397 3.70 4.49 13.10
N ARG A 398 3.27 3.28 12.75
CA ARG A 398 4.00 2.40 11.81
C ARG A 398 3.96 2.90 10.37
N LEU A 399 3.01 3.77 10.02
CA LEU A 399 2.93 4.34 8.67
C LEU A 399 4.07 5.31 8.37
N THR A 400 4.78 5.80 9.38
CA THR A 400 5.83 6.81 9.24
C THR A 400 7.25 6.23 9.19
N GLN A 401 7.39 4.94 8.88
CA GLN A 401 8.69 4.26 8.81
C GLN A 401 9.34 4.33 7.42
N GLY A 402 8.53 4.54 6.36
CA GLY A 402 9.00 4.63 4.98
C GLY A 402 9.59 5.99 4.59
N TYR A 403 9.57 6.30 3.30
CA TYR A 403 10.03 7.60 2.79
C TYR A 403 8.96 8.70 2.85
N GLY A 404 7.69 8.35 2.76
CA GLY A 404 6.61 9.31 2.93
C GLY A 404 5.34 8.97 2.17
N ARG A 405 4.46 9.96 2.06
CA ARG A 405 3.21 9.91 1.31
C ARG A 405 2.98 11.21 0.54
N LEU A 406 2.36 11.09 -0.63
CA LEU A 406 1.94 12.18 -1.48
C LEU A 406 0.43 12.39 -1.31
N GLY A 407 0.06 13.53 -0.74
CA GLY A 407 -1.32 13.92 -0.44
C GLY A 407 -1.99 14.72 -1.54
N ILE A 408 -3.19 15.24 -1.24
CA ILE A 408 -3.98 16.10 -2.14
C ILE A 408 -3.21 17.37 -2.53
N ASP A 409 -2.38 17.93 -1.65
CA ASP A 409 -1.53 19.09 -1.93
C ASP A 409 -0.51 18.86 -3.06
N PHE A 410 0.00 17.63 -3.20
CA PHE A 410 0.81 17.22 -4.35
C PHE A 410 -0.07 17.04 -5.58
N MET A 411 -1.19 16.31 -5.46
CA MET A 411 -2.00 15.96 -6.62
C MET A 411 -2.64 17.19 -7.29
N ARG A 412 -3.03 18.20 -6.50
CA ARG A 412 -3.58 19.47 -7.00
C ARG A 412 -2.57 20.37 -7.71
N GLN A 413 -1.29 20.01 -7.77
CA GLN A 413 -0.31 20.70 -8.61
C GLN A 413 -0.51 20.41 -10.11
N TRP A 414 -1.38 19.43 -10.41
CA TRP A 414 -1.66 18.90 -11.75
C TRP A 414 -3.13 19.13 -12.08
N SER A 415 -3.45 19.34 -13.36
CA SER A 415 -4.84 19.38 -13.84
C SER A 415 -5.52 18.02 -13.66
N SER A 416 -4.78 16.93 -13.88
CA SER A 416 -5.25 15.59 -13.59
C SER A 416 -4.13 14.63 -13.17
N VAL A 417 -4.53 13.59 -12.43
CA VAL A 417 -3.67 12.48 -12.01
C VAL A 417 -4.35 11.17 -12.38
N THR A 418 -3.71 10.37 -13.21
CA THR A 418 -4.18 9.03 -13.59
C THR A 418 -3.34 7.96 -12.92
N VAL A 419 -4.00 7.00 -12.27
CA VAL A 419 -3.38 5.76 -11.78
C VAL A 419 -3.87 4.60 -12.63
N ASP A 420 -2.94 3.90 -13.26
CA ASP A 420 -3.21 2.68 -14.01
C ASP A 420 -2.85 1.46 -13.15
N ASN A 421 -3.87 0.75 -12.67
CA ASN A 421 -3.72 -0.45 -11.84
C ASN A 421 -3.22 -1.66 -12.65
N VAL A 422 -3.38 -1.62 -13.98
CA VAL A 422 -2.88 -2.66 -14.88
C VAL A 422 -1.41 -2.41 -15.15
N ASN A 423 -1.03 -1.27 -15.70
CA ASN A 423 0.37 -0.99 -16.05
C ASN A 423 1.24 -0.63 -14.85
N MET A 424 0.64 -0.36 -13.69
CA MET A 424 1.33 0.07 -12.50
C MET A 424 2.10 1.37 -12.78
N THR A 425 1.37 2.32 -13.35
CA THR A 425 1.87 3.65 -13.67
C THR A 425 1.02 4.75 -13.04
N ILE A 426 1.66 5.88 -12.78
CA ILE A 426 1.03 7.16 -12.51
C ILE A 426 1.39 8.14 -13.63
N HIS A 427 0.39 8.86 -14.13
CA HIS A 427 0.54 9.92 -15.13
C HIS A 427 0.03 11.24 -14.54
N LEU A 428 0.81 12.30 -14.74
CA LEU A 428 0.56 13.64 -14.23
C LEU A 428 0.39 14.57 -15.43
N GLN A 429 -0.69 15.36 -15.44
CA GLN A 429 -0.97 16.31 -16.52
C GLN A 429 -1.04 17.73 -15.97
N HIS A 430 -0.43 18.69 -16.68
CA HIS A 430 -0.48 20.10 -16.32
C HIS A 430 -1.82 20.76 -16.60
#